data_AF-A0A0M3RDQ0-F1
#
_entry.id   AF-A0A0M3RDQ0-F1
#
_cell.length_a   1.000
_cell.length_b   1.000
_cell.length_c   1.000
_cell.angle_alpha   90.00
_cell.angle_beta   90.00
_cell.angle_gamma   90.00
#
_symmetry.space_group_name_H-M   'P 1'
#
loop_
_entity.id
_entity.type
_entity.pdbx_description
1 polymer ?
#
loop_
_entity_poly.entity_id
_entity_poly.type
_entity_poly.pdbx_seq_one_letter_code
_entity_poly.pdbx_strand_id
1 'polypeptide(L)'
;MINDLTKPISKRLLLLLLIVTVGSELALYFSRYSYFFSELYDSIMIVSIFLAWKLHPRLMGRTGAYASGTLRDALGLCPAEPGGKRSFWHKGYISQFAAVFLLFNMASAVVNFYSYILFPGFNDNYQEYVEESIDTVQGGWDSFADEEGMVEPNDTNPVLEWFDFAGYDFYTSALAGFEEVYRLGYMILFLLLFKKILPLKWRQWPGEVFLMAVLFLSSLLFGTGHALDTPQPWDVTIGTIVTFTNMGLILGILLLWSRNLWLLIAVHGVYDILMTIEWYYFEAASLIFSGAVLAAWAIEAAMRKISPEKETDIKASL
;
A
#
# COMPACT_ATOMS: atom_id res chain seq x y z
N MET A 1 6.01 11.68 16.46
CA MET A 1 6.15 11.06 15.12
C MET A 1 7.59 11.06 14.64
N ILE A 2 8.22 12.17 14.21
CA ILE A 2 9.62 12.14 13.72
C ILE A 2 10.61 11.58 14.75
N ASN A 3 10.44 11.97 16.02
CA ASN A 3 11.25 11.43 17.10
C ASN A 3 11.07 9.91 17.28
N ASP A 4 9.90 9.38 16.93
CA ASP A 4 9.59 7.95 17.01
C ASP A 4 10.14 7.18 15.80
N LEU A 5 10.00 7.75 14.59
CA LEU A 5 10.55 7.20 13.35
C LEU A 5 12.09 7.18 13.37
N THR A 6 12.72 8.17 14.00
CA THR A 6 14.19 8.28 14.10
C THR A 6 14.78 7.69 15.39
N LYS A 7 14.02 6.84 16.10
CA LYS A 7 14.56 6.04 17.21
C LYS A 7 15.69 5.14 16.72
N PRO A 8 16.71 4.87 17.54
CA PRO A 8 17.80 3.96 17.17
C PRO A 8 17.28 2.65 16.56
N ILE A 9 17.89 2.24 15.45
CA ILE A 9 17.59 1.00 14.75
C ILE A 9 18.72 0.00 15.03
N SER A 10 18.36 -1.26 15.29
CA SER A 10 19.35 -2.32 15.40
C SER A 10 19.96 -2.61 14.03
N LYS A 11 21.17 -3.20 13.99
CA LYS A 11 21.80 -3.62 12.72
C LYS A 11 20.90 -4.56 11.91
N ARG A 12 20.18 -5.47 12.58
CA ARG A 12 19.22 -6.39 11.96
C ARG A 12 18.05 -5.64 11.33
N LEU A 13 17.50 -4.64 12.03
CA LEU A 13 16.39 -3.83 11.48
C LEU A 13 16.85 -2.94 10.33
N LEU A 14 18.07 -2.38 10.41
CA LEU A 14 18.66 -1.64 9.29
C LEU A 14 18.84 -2.53 8.06
N LEU A 15 19.34 -3.76 8.24
CA LEU A 15 19.47 -4.72 7.13
C LEU A 15 18.12 -5.04 6.50
N LEU A 16 17.08 -5.31 7.31
CA LEU A 16 15.73 -5.54 6.81
C LEU A 16 15.16 -4.32 6.06
N LEU A 17 15.39 -3.11 6.57
CA LEU A 17 15.01 -1.88 5.88
C LEU A 17 15.68 -1.79 4.51
N LEU A 18 16.98 -2.07 4.42
CA LEU A 18 17.71 -2.01 3.15
C LEU A 18 17.28 -3.11 2.17
N ILE A 19 17.00 -4.33 2.64
CA ILE A 19 16.48 -5.42 1.79
C ILE A 19 15.11 -5.06 1.23
N VAL A 20 14.20 -4.59 2.09
CA VAL A 20 12.83 -4.26 1.65
C VAL A 20 12.80 -3.00 0.78
N THR A 21 13.77 -2.07 0.90
CA THR A 21 13.80 -0.83 0.10
C THR A 21 14.68 -0.97 -1.14
N VAL A 22 15.99 -0.85 -0.97
CA VAL A 22 16.95 -0.93 -2.08
C VAL A 22 16.93 -2.32 -2.73
N GLY A 23 16.74 -3.38 -1.93
CA GLY A 23 16.65 -4.73 -2.47
C GLY A 23 15.43 -4.97 -3.35
N SER A 24 14.27 -4.36 -3.04
CA SER A 24 13.08 -4.47 -3.88
C SER A 24 13.23 -3.69 -5.19
N GLU A 25 13.83 -2.50 -5.16
CA GLU A 25 14.13 -1.74 -6.39
C GLU A 25 15.12 -2.47 -7.29
N LEU A 26 16.14 -3.11 -6.71
CA LEU A 26 17.08 -3.93 -7.48
C LEU A 26 16.36 -5.15 -8.07
N ALA A 27 15.50 -5.81 -7.31
CA ALA A 27 14.71 -6.93 -7.81
C ALA A 27 13.79 -6.49 -8.97
N LEU A 28 13.06 -5.39 -8.84
CA LEU A 28 12.25 -4.81 -9.92
C LEU A 28 13.09 -4.43 -11.14
N TYR A 29 14.24 -3.78 -10.95
CA TYR A 29 15.10 -3.43 -12.08
C TYR A 29 15.59 -4.67 -12.84
N PHE A 30 15.91 -5.75 -12.12
CA PHE A 30 16.38 -6.98 -12.73
C PHE A 30 15.26 -7.90 -13.24
N SER A 31 14.01 -7.71 -12.82
CA SER A 31 12.87 -8.50 -13.32
C SER A 31 12.69 -8.31 -14.82
N ARG A 32 13.04 -7.13 -15.35
CA ARG A 32 13.17 -6.83 -16.79
C ARG A 32 13.99 -7.84 -17.59
N TYR A 33 14.91 -8.55 -16.93
CA TYR A 33 15.83 -9.47 -17.58
C TYR A 33 15.64 -10.93 -17.13
N SER A 34 14.85 -11.20 -16.09
CA SER A 34 14.68 -12.54 -15.56
C SER A 34 13.51 -12.67 -14.57
N TYR A 35 12.66 -13.69 -14.80
CA TYR A 35 11.56 -14.08 -13.89
C TYR A 35 12.01 -14.38 -12.46
N PHE A 36 13.24 -14.87 -12.27
CA PHE A 36 13.78 -15.10 -10.92
C PHE A 36 13.74 -13.83 -10.06
N PHE A 37 13.96 -12.66 -10.66
CA PHE A 37 13.93 -11.40 -9.92
C PHE A 37 12.50 -10.90 -9.66
N SER A 38 11.51 -11.30 -10.45
CA SER A 38 10.09 -11.11 -10.15
C SER A 38 9.69 -11.92 -8.91
N GLU A 39 10.01 -13.21 -8.90
CA GLU A 39 9.78 -14.09 -7.73
C GLU A 39 10.53 -13.61 -6.47
N LEU A 40 11.74 -13.08 -6.68
CA LEU A 40 12.51 -12.48 -5.59
C LEU A 40 11.84 -11.22 -5.05
N TYR A 41 11.26 -10.39 -5.91
CA TYR A 41 10.49 -9.21 -5.50
C TYR A 41 9.30 -9.62 -4.63
N ASP A 42 8.49 -10.59 -5.09
CA ASP A 42 7.35 -11.11 -4.34
C ASP A 42 7.78 -11.70 -2.99
N SER A 43 8.88 -12.45 -2.99
CA SER A 43 9.49 -12.97 -1.76
C SER A 43 9.90 -11.85 -0.78
N ILE A 44 10.45 -10.74 -1.29
CA ILE A 44 10.77 -9.56 -0.47
C ILE A 44 9.48 -8.93 0.08
N MET A 45 8.41 -8.82 -0.72
CA MET A 45 7.11 -8.29 -0.28
C MET A 45 6.50 -9.15 0.83
N ILE A 46 6.52 -10.48 0.71
CA ILE A 46 6.07 -11.40 1.77
C ILE A 46 6.89 -11.19 3.05
N VAL A 47 8.22 -11.17 2.95
CA VAL A 47 9.12 -11.00 4.10
C VAL A 47 8.95 -9.63 4.75
N SER A 48 8.50 -8.62 4.01
CA SER A 48 8.25 -7.28 4.52
C SER A 48 7.21 -7.25 5.65
N ILE A 49 6.37 -8.29 5.82
CA ILE A 49 5.44 -8.42 6.95
C ILE A 49 6.14 -8.30 8.31
N PHE A 50 7.34 -8.87 8.44
CA PHE A 50 8.13 -8.79 9.66
C PHE A 50 8.64 -7.37 9.92
N LEU A 51 8.97 -6.65 8.84
CA LEU A 51 9.36 -5.26 8.92
C LEU A 51 8.15 -4.39 9.28
N ALA A 52 6.99 -4.60 8.65
CA ALA A 52 5.73 -3.92 8.95
C ALA A 52 5.39 -4.00 10.43
N TRP A 53 5.51 -5.20 11.01
CA TRP A 53 5.30 -5.44 12.44
C TRP A 53 6.20 -4.59 13.34
N LYS A 54 7.46 -4.37 12.94
CA LYS A 54 8.41 -3.55 13.70
C LYS A 54 8.25 -2.06 13.45
N LEU A 55 7.80 -1.66 12.27
CA LEU A 55 7.63 -0.25 11.91
C LEU A 55 6.29 0.33 12.37
N HIS A 56 5.23 -0.48 12.42
CA HIS A 56 3.89 -0.02 12.80
C HIS A 56 3.86 0.68 14.18
N PRO A 57 4.44 0.13 15.27
CA PRO A 57 4.49 0.83 16.56
C PRO A 57 5.32 2.12 16.53
N ARG A 58 6.32 2.22 15.64
CA ARG A 58 7.12 3.44 15.47
C ARG A 58 6.32 4.54 14.80
N LEU A 59 5.45 4.19 13.84
CA LEU A 59 4.54 5.12 13.18
C LEU A 59 3.46 5.65 14.13
N MET A 60 2.87 4.79 14.96
CA MET A 60 1.86 5.17 15.94
C MET A 60 2.38 6.12 17.04
N GLY A 61 3.68 6.09 17.35
CA GLY A 61 4.32 6.96 18.34
C GLY A 61 3.84 6.72 19.78
N ARG A 62 3.84 7.76 20.65
CA ARG A 62 3.40 7.68 22.06
C ARG A 62 1.95 7.21 22.25
N THR A 63 1.08 7.44 21.27
CA THR A 63 -0.29 6.90 21.23
C THR A 63 -0.35 5.37 21.06
N GLY A 64 0.74 4.75 20.59
CA GLY A 64 0.91 3.30 20.50
C GLY A 64 1.77 2.70 21.62
N ALA A 65 2.05 3.44 22.71
CA ALA A 65 2.85 2.92 23.83
C ALA A 65 2.22 1.71 24.55
N TYR A 66 0.95 1.43 24.29
CA TYR A 66 0.21 0.25 24.78
C TYR A 66 0.06 -0.87 23.74
N ALA A 67 0.60 -0.71 22.53
CA ALA A 67 0.68 -1.79 21.55
C ALA A 67 1.74 -2.80 22.02
N SER A 68 1.30 -3.86 22.70
CA SER A 68 2.08 -5.02 23.11
C SER A 68 2.79 -5.76 21.96
N GLY A 69 2.61 -5.32 20.71
CA GLY A 69 3.15 -5.97 19.52
C GLY A 69 2.46 -7.29 19.26
N THR A 70 1.15 -7.39 19.57
CA THR A 70 0.28 -8.52 19.25
C THR A 70 -0.44 -8.29 17.94
N LEU A 71 -1.02 -9.35 17.35
CA LEU A 71 -1.85 -9.25 16.14
C LEU A 71 -3.03 -8.30 16.34
N ARG A 72 -3.53 -8.25 17.58
CA ARG A 72 -4.55 -7.31 18.00
C ARG A 72 -4.07 -5.86 17.80
N ASP A 73 -2.86 -5.55 18.24
CA ASP A 73 -2.30 -4.20 18.09
C ASP A 73 -1.96 -3.86 16.64
N ALA A 74 -1.46 -4.83 15.87
CA ALA A 74 -1.24 -4.68 14.44
C ALA A 74 -2.54 -4.36 13.70
N LEU A 75 -3.64 -5.02 14.04
CA LEU A 75 -4.96 -4.73 13.48
C LEU A 75 -5.59 -3.46 14.09
N GLY A 76 -4.86 -2.71 14.93
CA GLY A 76 -5.35 -1.51 15.60
C GLY A 76 -6.42 -1.78 16.67
N LEU A 77 -6.60 -3.03 17.11
CA LEU A 77 -7.62 -3.53 18.06
C LEU A 77 -7.37 -3.17 19.54
N CYS A 78 -6.45 -2.23 19.83
CA CYS A 78 -6.20 -1.75 21.19
C CYS A 78 -7.29 -0.75 21.64
N PRO A 79 -7.80 -0.84 22.88
CA PRO A 79 -8.65 0.19 23.43
C PRO A 79 -7.86 1.50 23.59
N ALA A 80 -8.45 2.61 23.13
CA ALA A 80 -7.88 3.94 23.28
C ALA A 80 -7.81 4.35 24.76
N GLU A 81 -6.86 5.23 25.10
CA GLU A 81 -6.82 5.84 26.44
C GLU A 81 -8.16 6.55 26.75
N PRO A 82 -8.71 6.33 27.96
CA PRO A 82 -9.92 7.02 28.38
C PRO A 82 -9.59 8.50 28.63
N GLY A 83 -10.05 9.39 27.76
CA GLY A 83 -9.96 10.86 27.96
C GLY A 83 -9.52 11.71 26.78
N GLY A 84 -9.16 11.10 25.64
CA GLY A 84 -8.79 11.84 24.42
C GLY A 84 -10.00 12.49 23.73
N LYS A 85 -9.97 13.81 23.51
CA LYS A 85 -10.97 14.52 22.69
C LYS A 85 -11.14 13.82 21.33
N ARG A 86 -12.38 13.40 21.01
CA ARG A 86 -12.91 12.85 19.73
C ARG A 86 -11.89 12.84 18.58
N SER A 87 -10.94 11.94 18.65
CA SER A 87 -9.89 11.83 17.65
C SER A 87 -10.34 10.81 16.60
N PHE A 88 -9.92 10.97 15.34
CA PHE A 88 -10.25 10.05 14.22
C PHE A 88 -10.15 8.56 14.62
N TRP A 89 -9.21 8.28 15.52
CA TRP A 89 -8.87 7.03 16.17
C TRP A 89 -9.92 6.43 17.12
N HIS A 90 -11.04 7.11 17.34
CA HIS A 90 -12.16 6.59 18.14
C HIS A 90 -13.34 6.12 17.26
N LYS A 91 -13.19 6.23 15.93
CA LYS A 91 -14.11 5.58 15.00
C LYS A 91 -13.68 4.10 14.86
N GLY A 92 -14.64 3.19 14.82
CA GLY A 92 -14.42 1.77 14.59
C GLY A 92 -13.73 1.50 13.25
N TYR A 93 -13.19 0.29 13.09
CA TYR A 93 -12.33 -0.09 11.96
C TYR A 93 -12.98 0.12 10.60
N ILE A 94 -14.28 -0.19 10.49
CA ILE A 94 -15.07 0.02 9.27
C ILE A 94 -14.99 1.50 8.86
N SER A 95 -15.06 2.42 9.81
CA SER A 95 -14.97 3.85 9.51
C SER A 95 -13.59 4.37 9.21
N GLN A 96 -12.55 3.80 9.82
CA GLN A 96 -11.18 4.18 9.46
C GLN A 96 -10.85 3.68 8.06
N PHE A 97 -11.20 2.42 7.76
CA PHE A 97 -11.08 1.83 6.44
C PHE A 97 -11.87 2.64 5.41
N ALA A 98 -13.17 2.85 5.64
CA ALA A 98 -14.01 3.59 4.71
C ALA A 98 -13.48 5.01 4.44
N ALA A 99 -13.05 5.73 5.48
CA ALA A 99 -12.53 7.07 5.30
C ALA A 99 -11.24 7.08 4.48
N VAL A 100 -10.27 6.21 4.80
CA VAL A 100 -8.99 6.16 4.08
C VAL A 100 -9.19 5.63 2.66
N PHE A 101 -9.95 4.55 2.49
CA PHE A 101 -10.25 3.95 1.19
C PHE A 101 -10.98 4.91 0.25
N LEU A 102 -12.07 5.54 0.71
CA LEU A 102 -12.84 6.46 -0.15
C LEU A 102 -12.05 7.72 -0.51
N LEU A 103 -11.24 8.25 0.42
CA LEU A 103 -10.35 9.37 0.13
C LEU A 103 -9.28 8.99 -0.89
N PHE A 104 -8.68 7.80 -0.73
CA PHE A 104 -7.71 7.29 -1.69
C PHE A 104 -8.35 7.09 -3.06
N ASN A 105 -9.45 6.34 -3.15
CA ASN A 105 -10.15 6.06 -4.41
C ASN A 105 -10.54 7.34 -5.16
N MET A 106 -11.11 8.33 -4.44
CA MET A 106 -11.46 9.63 -5.03
C MET A 106 -10.23 10.38 -5.53
N ALA A 107 -9.14 10.39 -4.77
CA ALA A 107 -7.92 11.08 -5.16
C ALA A 107 -7.21 10.38 -6.33
N SER A 108 -7.23 9.04 -6.38
CA SER A 108 -6.73 8.26 -7.51
C SER A 108 -7.54 8.52 -8.77
N ALA A 109 -8.86 8.64 -8.70
CA ALA A 109 -9.68 9.04 -9.84
C ALA A 109 -9.30 10.43 -10.38
N VAL A 110 -9.00 11.38 -9.49
CA VAL A 110 -8.50 12.71 -9.89
C VAL A 110 -7.12 12.60 -10.56
N VAL A 111 -6.20 11.81 -10.00
CA VAL A 111 -4.87 11.59 -10.59
C VAL A 111 -5.00 10.96 -11.98
N ASN A 112 -5.79 9.91 -12.13
CA ASN A 112 -6.03 9.22 -13.40
C ASN A 112 -6.62 10.17 -14.44
N PHE A 113 -7.59 11.01 -14.06
CA PHE A 113 -8.17 12.02 -14.95
C PHE A 113 -7.12 13.02 -15.45
N TYR A 114 -6.22 13.50 -14.58
CA TYR A 114 -5.14 14.38 -15.02
C TYR A 114 -4.10 13.65 -15.87
N SER A 115 -3.76 12.41 -15.54
CA SER A 115 -2.83 11.60 -16.32
C SER A 115 -3.36 11.32 -17.73
N TYR A 116 -4.65 11.03 -17.87
CA TYR A 116 -5.34 10.88 -19.15
C TYR A 116 -5.17 12.11 -20.06
N ILE A 117 -5.26 13.31 -19.48
CA ILE A 117 -5.15 14.57 -20.24
C ILE A 117 -3.70 14.92 -20.56
N LEU A 118 -2.79 14.76 -19.60
CA LEU A 118 -1.41 15.25 -19.70
C LEU A 118 -0.46 14.26 -20.38
N PHE A 119 -0.77 12.97 -20.34
CA PHE A 119 0.07 11.88 -20.84
C PHE A 119 -0.76 10.94 -21.73
N PRO A 120 -1.23 11.39 -22.91
CA PRO A 120 -2.05 10.57 -23.79
C PRO A 120 -1.32 9.28 -24.22
N GLY A 121 -0.02 9.34 -24.52
CA GLY A 121 0.77 8.15 -24.87
C GLY A 121 0.90 7.12 -23.74
N PHE A 122 0.86 7.55 -22.47
CA PHE A 122 0.75 6.64 -21.33
C PHE A 122 -0.63 5.99 -21.34
N ASN A 123 -1.70 6.79 -21.46
CA ASN A 123 -3.06 6.27 -21.38
C ASN A 123 -3.46 5.35 -22.55
N ASP A 124 -3.10 5.72 -23.77
CA ASP A 124 -3.49 5.00 -24.99
C ASP A 124 -2.84 3.62 -25.07
N ASN A 125 -1.63 3.48 -24.50
CA ASN A 125 -0.90 2.21 -24.48
C ASN A 125 -0.98 1.51 -23.12
N TYR A 126 -1.53 2.13 -22.07
CA TYR A 126 -1.54 1.55 -20.72
C TYR A 126 -2.23 0.18 -20.71
N GLN A 127 -3.34 0.06 -21.44
CA GLN A 127 -4.08 -1.18 -21.57
C GLN A 127 -3.28 -2.25 -22.33
N GLU A 128 -2.57 -1.86 -23.39
CA GLU A 128 -1.69 -2.75 -24.17
C GLU A 128 -0.47 -3.21 -23.35
N TYR A 129 0.09 -2.37 -22.46
CA TYR A 129 1.18 -2.77 -21.55
C TYR A 129 0.73 -3.69 -20.43
N VAL A 130 -0.46 -3.44 -19.90
CA VAL A 130 -1.10 -4.32 -18.91
C VAL A 130 -1.33 -5.70 -19.54
N GLU A 131 -1.79 -5.75 -20.78
CA GLU A 131 -1.94 -6.98 -21.58
C GLU A 131 -0.58 -7.63 -21.96
N GLU A 132 0.45 -6.87 -22.37
CA GLU A 132 1.78 -7.40 -22.74
C GLU A 132 2.58 -7.93 -21.54
N SER A 133 2.42 -7.32 -20.36
CA SER A 133 2.99 -7.83 -19.11
C SER A 133 2.43 -9.20 -18.74
N ILE A 134 1.15 -9.42 -19.07
CA ILE A 134 0.48 -10.71 -18.94
C ILE A 134 0.98 -11.67 -20.01
N ASP A 135 1.07 -11.30 -21.28
CA ASP A 135 1.59 -12.18 -22.34
C ASP A 135 3.03 -12.64 -22.06
N THR A 136 3.82 -11.83 -21.37
CA THR A 136 5.17 -12.20 -20.92
C THR A 136 5.10 -13.25 -19.81
N VAL A 137 4.21 -13.07 -18.82
CA VAL A 137 3.94 -14.11 -17.81
C VAL A 137 3.37 -15.37 -18.49
N GLN A 138 2.34 -15.27 -19.32
CA GLN A 138 1.71 -16.37 -20.05
C GLN A 138 2.70 -17.11 -20.96
N GLY A 139 3.52 -16.41 -21.74
CA GLY A 139 4.52 -17.01 -22.62
C GLY A 139 5.60 -17.79 -21.86
N GLY A 140 5.85 -17.44 -20.59
CA GLY A 140 6.68 -18.25 -19.68
C GLY A 140 6.01 -19.58 -19.34
N TRP A 141 4.72 -19.59 -19.01
CA TRP A 141 3.99 -20.80 -18.60
C TRP A 141 3.63 -21.70 -19.79
N ASP A 142 3.30 -21.12 -20.94
CA ASP A 142 3.13 -21.85 -22.21
C ASP A 142 4.45 -22.49 -22.67
N SER A 143 5.60 -21.81 -22.47
CA SER A 143 6.91 -22.40 -22.79
C SER A 143 7.29 -23.57 -21.87
N PHE A 144 6.81 -23.60 -20.62
CA PHE A 144 6.95 -24.75 -19.72
C PHE A 144 6.01 -25.90 -20.11
N ALA A 145 4.81 -25.60 -20.63
CA ALA A 145 3.87 -26.59 -21.13
C ALA A 145 4.29 -27.20 -22.48
N ASP A 146 5.01 -26.45 -23.31
CA ASP A 146 5.49 -26.92 -24.62
C ASP A 146 6.78 -27.76 -24.54
N GLU A 147 7.63 -27.57 -23.52
CA GLU A 147 8.86 -28.37 -23.35
C GLU A 147 8.66 -29.69 -22.58
N GLU A 148 7.65 -29.80 -21.71
CA GLU A 148 7.23 -31.07 -21.10
C GLU A 148 5.93 -31.54 -21.74
N GLY A 149 6.03 -32.40 -22.76
CA GLY A 149 4.89 -32.93 -23.53
C GLY A 149 3.86 -33.73 -22.71
N MET A 150 3.07 -33.05 -21.88
CA MET A 150 1.99 -33.57 -21.08
C MET A 150 0.97 -32.46 -20.80
N VAL A 151 -0.16 -32.54 -21.50
CA VAL A 151 -1.56 -32.32 -21.06
C VAL A 151 -2.33 -31.73 -22.23
N GLU A 152 -3.31 -32.48 -22.73
CA GLU A 152 -4.26 -31.96 -23.71
C GLU A 152 -4.98 -30.74 -23.09
N PRO A 153 -5.24 -29.66 -23.85
CA PRO A 153 -5.87 -28.42 -23.36
C PRO A 153 -7.31 -28.57 -22.82
N ASN A 154 -7.81 -29.80 -22.65
CA ASN A 154 -9.12 -30.14 -22.10
C ASN A 154 -9.07 -30.90 -20.76
N ASP A 155 -7.88 -31.18 -20.20
CA ASP A 155 -7.74 -32.01 -18.98
C ASP A 155 -7.34 -31.21 -17.72
N THR A 156 -7.18 -29.89 -17.84
CA THR A 156 -6.95 -28.97 -16.73
C THR A 156 -8.27 -28.66 -16.02
N ASN A 157 -8.26 -28.74 -14.69
CA ASN A 157 -9.44 -28.44 -13.90
C ASN A 157 -9.71 -26.92 -13.99
N PRO A 158 -10.90 -26.47 -14.41
CA PRO A 158 -11.21 -25.05 -14.57
C PRO A 158 -11.07 -24.24 -13.27
N VAL A 159 -11.14 -24.91 -12.11
CA VAL A 159 -10.85 -24.30 -10.81
C VAL A 159 -9.36 -24.02 -10.65
N LEU A 160 -8.49 -24.94 -11.08
CA LEU A 160 -7.04 -24.75 -11.01
C LEU A 160 -6.58 -23.67 -12.00
N GLU A 161 -7.11 -23.67 -13.23
CA GLU A 161 -6.87 -22.59 -14.18
C GLU A 161 -7.28 -21.23 -13.60
N TRP A 162 -8.47 -21.15 -12.97
CA TRP A 162 -8.88 -19.91 -12.32
C TRP A 162 -7.94 -19.49 -11.18
N PHE A 163 -7.41 -20.44 -10.40
CA PHE A 163 -6.41 -20.13 -9.36
C PHE A 163 -5.09 -19.66 -9.97
N ASP A 164 -4.65 -20.26 -11.07
CA ASP A 164 -3.39 -19.93 -11.73
C ASP A 164 -3.46 -18.55 -12.40
N PHE A 165 -4.61 -18.19 -12.98
CA PHE A 165 -4.82 -16.86 -13.58
C PHE A 165 -5.30 -15.83 -12.55
N ALA A 166 -6.59 -15.88 -12.20
CA ALA A 166 -7.19 -14.88 -11.32
C ALA A 166 -6.53 -14.91 -9.93
N GLY A 167 -6.30 -16.10 -9.38
CA GLY A 167 -5.70 -16.24 -8.05
C GLY A 167 -4.30 -15.62 -7.95
N TYR A 168 -3.48 -15.73 -8.99
CA TYR A 168 -2.18 -15.07 -9.05
C TYR A 168 -2.32 -13.53 -9.09
N ASP A 169 -3.21 -12.98 -9.91
CA ASP A 169 -3.45 -11.54 -9.97
C ASP A 169 -3.96 -10.98 -8.64
N PHE A 170 -4.85 -11.70 -7.96
CA PHE A 170 -5.31 -11.36 -6.61
C PHE A 170 -4.16 -11.39 -5.60
N TYR A 171 -3.27 -12.36 -5.72
CA TYR A 171 -2.12 -12.54 -4.84
C TYR A 171 -1.10 -11.41 -5.00
N THR A 172 -0.69 -11.09 -6.23
CA THR A 172 0.25 -10.01 -6.53
C THR A 172 -0.33 -8.65 -6.16
N SER A 173 -1.62 -8.41 -6.46
CA SER A 173 -2.35 -7.19 -6.03
C SER A 173 -2.41 -7.06 -4.50
N ALA A 174 -2.59 -8.17 -3.77
CA ALA A 174 -2.55 -8.15 -2.31
C ALA A 174 -1.13 -7.86 -1.78
N LEU A 175 -0.09 -8.38 -2.45
CA LEU A 175 1.30 -8.12 -2.11
C LEU A 175 1.72 -6.68 -2.40
N ALA A 176 1.18 -6.02 -3.42
CA ALA A 176 1.42 -4.60 -3.70
C ALA A 176 1.05 -3.70 -2.50
N GLY A 177 0.06 -4.12 -1.70
CA GLY A 177 -0.24 -3.49 -0.42
C GLY A 177 0.99 -3.38 0.52
N PHE A 178 1.93 -4.31 0.47
CA PHE A 178 3.16 -4.27 1.28
C PHE A 178 4.21 -3.26 0.80
N GLU A 179 4.04 -2.65 -0.37
CA GLU A 179 4.87 -1.52 -0.81
C GLU A 179 4.75 -0.30 0.13
N GLU A 180 3.71 -0.27 0.96
CA GLU A 180 3.58 0.72 2.04
C GLU A 180 4.63 0.57 3.13
N VAL A 181 5.13 -0.66 3.32
CA VAL A 181 6.26 -0.97 4.20
C VAL A 181 7.55 -0.46 3.58
N TYR A 182 7.73 -0.70 2.28
CA TYR A 182 8.82 -0.17 1.47
C TYR A 182 8.88 1.37 1.58
N ARG A 183 7.75 2.05 1.35
CA ARG A 183 7.69 3.52 1.40
C ARG A 183 8.01 4.07 2.79
N LEU A 184 7.41 3.49 3.85
CA LEU A 184 7.74 3.88 5.23
C LEU A 184 9.22 3.60 5.56
N GLY A 185 9.77 2.52 5.02
CA GLY A 185 11.18 2.19 5.12
C GLY A 185 12.07 3.29 4.56
N TYR A 186 11.78 3.76 3.34
CA TYR A 186 12.51 4.87 2.73
C TYR A 186 12.39 6.16 3.52
N MET A 187 11.18 6.50 4.01
CA MET A 187 11.00 7.67 4.85
C MET A 187 11.90 7.62 6.10
N ILE A 188 12.00 6.46 6.76
CA ILE A 188 12.88 6.28 7.93
C ILE A 188 14.35 6.42 7.54
N LEU A 189 14.78 5.76 6.45
CA LEU A 189 16.17 5.81 5.98
C LEU A 189 16.59 7.25 5.65
N PHE A 190 15.76 8.00 4.92
CA PHE A 190 16.03 9.40 4.60
C PHE A 190 16.02 10.31 5.83
N LEU A 191 15.11 10.10 6.78
CA LEU A 191 15.14 10.88 8.04
C LEU A 191 16.43 10.63 8.83
N LEU A 192 16.89 9.38 8.89
CA LEU A 192 18.17 9.03 9.52
C LEU A 192 19.36 9.64 8.77
N LEU A 193 19.31 9.64 7.44
CA LEU A 193 20.30 10.28 6.58
C LEU A 193 20.36 11.79 6.82
N PHE A 194 19.21 12.48 6.80
CA PHE A 194 19.12 13.92 7.07
C PHE A 194 19.58 14.26 8.48
N LYS A 195 19.21 13.48 9.49
CA LYS A 195 19.68 13.66 10.87
C LYS A 195 21.20 13.54 10.97
N LYS A 196 21.83 12.67 10.16
CA LYS A 196 23.28 12.45 10.13
C LYS A 196 24.02 13.53 9.33
N ILE A 197 23.54 13.89 8.14
CA ILE A 197 24.22 14.79 7.21
C ILE A 197 23.95 16.27 7.53
N LEU A 198 22.76 16.59 8.04
CA LEU A 198 22.31 17.95 8.30
C LEU A 198 22.01 18.20 9.79
N PRO A 199 22.93 17.90 10.73
CA PRO A 199 22.63 17.92 12.16
C PRO A 199 22.27 19.33 12.70
N LEU A 200 22.84 20.39 12.12
CA LEU A 200 22.50 21.77 12.49
C LEU A 200 21.07 22.12 12.06
N LYS A 201 20.72 21.86 10.79
CA LYS A 201 19.36 22.10 10.27
C LYS A 201 18.34 21.23 11.00
N TRP A 202 18.67 19.97 11.31
CA TRP A 202 17.81 19.05 12.05
C TRP A 202 17.39 19.59 13.42
N ARG A 203 18.27 20.35 14.09
CA ARG A 203 17.97 20.97 15.39
C ARG A 203 17.20 22.29 15.29
N GLN A 204 17.36 23.01 14.18
CA GLN A 204 16.84 24.37 14.02
C GLN A 204 15.52 24.43 13.25
N TRP A 205 15.36 23.59 12.24
CA TRP A 205 14.21 23.63 11.34
C TRP A 205 13.01 22.86 11.91
N PRO A 206 11.77 23.23 11.53
CA PRO A 206 10.59 22.45 11.89
C PRO A 206 10.73 21.01 11.38
N GLY A 207 10.35 20.04 12.20
CA GLY A 207 10.42 18.63 11.83
C GLY A 207 9.57 18.32 10.59
N GLU A 208 8.45 19.02 10.45
CA GLU A 208 7.51 18.92 9.34
C GLU A 208 8.20 19.12 7.98
N VAL A 209 9.22 19.98 7.89
CA VAL A 209 9.99 20.18 6.66
C VAL A 209 10.71 18.90 6.24
N PHE A 210 11.36 18.22 7.18
CA PHE A 210 12.02 16.94 6.91
C PHE A 210 11.01 15.86 6.56
N LEU A 211 9.86 15.84 7.25
CA LEU A 211 8.81 14.87 6.98
C LEU A 211 8.21 15.04 5.57
N MET A 212 7.94 16.27 5.16
CA MET A 212 7.45 16.58 3.81
C MET A 212 8.51 16.24 2.75
N ALA A 213 9.78 16.51 3.04
CA ALA A 213 10.87 16.15 2.13
C ALA A 213 10.99 14.63 1.95
N VAL A 214 10.97 13.85 3.04
CA VAL A 214 11.06 12.38 2.91
C VAL A 214 9.80 11.75 2.33
N LEU A 215 8.63 12.34 2.60
CA LEU A 215 7.38 11.95 1.97
C LEU A 215 7.50 12.10 0.44
N PHE A 216 7.87 13.30 -0.03
CA PHE A 216 8.07 13.57 -1.45
C PHE A 216 9.09 12.62 -2.09
N LEU A 217 10.27 12.44 -1.46
CA LEU A 217 11.30 11.53 -1.98
C LEU A 217 10.81 10.08 -2.04
N SER A 218 10.10 9.61 -1.01
CA SER A 218 9.56 8.24 -1.00
C SER A 218 8.49 8.03 -2.06
N SER A 219 7.67 9.05 -2.34
CA SER A 219 6.66 9.00 -3.40
C SER A 219 7.29 9.02 -4.78
N LEU A 220 8.36 9.80 -4.99
CA LEU A 220 9.11 9.80 -6.25
C LEU A 220 9.76 8.43 -6.53
N LEU A 221 10.34 7.80 -5.51
CA LEU A 221 10.90 6.44 -5.64
C LEU A 221 9.81 5.39 -5.88
N PHE A 222 8.64 5.56 -5.29
CA PHE A 222 7.48 4.70 -5.55
C PHE A 222 7.08 4.76 -7.04
N GLY A 223 6.91 5.97 -7.59
CA GLY A 223 6.59 6.12 -9.01
C GLY A 223 7.71 5.68 -9.95
N THR A 224 8.97 5.91 -9.57
CA THR A 224 10.12 5.40 -10.32
C THR A 224 10.13 3.87 -10.32
N GLY A 225 9.89 3.22 -9.18
CA GLY A 225 9.83 1.77 -9.06
C GLY A 225 8.83 1.11 -10.02
N HIS A 226 7.65 1.72 -10.20
CA HIS A 226 6.63 1.25 -11.15
C HIS A 226 7.03 1.45 -12.62
N ALA A 227 7.98 2.33 -12.90
CA ALA A 227 8.57 2.42 -14.23
C ALA A 227 9.79 1.50 -14.38
N LEU A 228 10.26 0.85 -13.30
CA LEU A 228 11.41 -0.06 -13.31
C LEU A 228 11.04 -1.51 -13.62
N ASP A 229 9.77 -1.89 -13.59
CA ASP A 229 9.35 -3.29 -13.81
C ASP A 229 9.52 -3.75 -15.27
N THR A 230 9.30 -2.86 -16.22
CA THR A 230 9.23 -3.16 -17.65
C THR A 230 9.91 -2.06 -18.47
N PRO A 231 10.64 -2.40 -19.56
CA PRO A 231 11.15 -1.41 -20.49
C PRO A 231 9.99 -0.78 -21.28
N GLN A 232 9.76 0.52 -21.09
CA GLN A 232 8.67 1.24 -21.76
C GLN A 232 9.22 2.42 -22.59
N PRO A 233 8.50 2.88 -23.64
CA PRO A 233 8.75 4.14 -24.31
C PRO A 233 8.82 5.31 -23.32
N TRP A 234 9.54 6.37 -23.70
CA TRP A 234 9.84 7.47 -22.78
C TRP A 234 8.60 8.24 -22.31
N ASP A 235 7.63 8.42 -23.20
CA ASP A 235 6.34 9.06 -22.89
C ASP A 235 5.51 8.24 -21.90
N VAL A 236 5.46 6.91 -22.07
CA VAL A 236 4.83 5.99 -21.12
C VAL A 236 5.57 6.00 -19.79
N THR A 237 6.91 5.88 -19.82
CA THR A 237 7.78 5.93 -18.63
C THR A 237 7.52 7.18 -17.78
N ILE A 238 7.47 8.36 -18.40
CA ILE A 238 7.21 9.61 -17.68
C ILE A 238 5.78 9.66 -17.14
N GLY A 239 4.79 9.20 -17.91
CA GLY A 239 3.41 9.08 -17.45
C GLY A 239 3.27 8.16 -16.23
N THR A 240 3.91 6.98 -16.27
CA THR A 240 3.99 6.02 -15.15
C THR A 240 4.61 6.69 -13.93
N ILE A 241 5.80 7.28 -14.07
CA ILE A 241 6.50 7.94 -12.94
C ILE A 241 5.61 9.00 -12.30
N VAL A 242 5.01 9.89 -13.10
CA VAL A 242 4.20 11.00 -12.57
C VAL A 242 2.91 10.50 -11.91
N THR A 243 2.21 9.57 -12.56
CA THR A 243 0.95 9.00 -12.06
C THR A 243 1.16 8.30 -10.72
N PHE A 244 2.10 7.36 -10.67
CA PHE A 244 2.37 6.60 -9.45
C PHE A 244 3.07 7.44 -8.38
N THR A 245 3.87 8.44 -8.73
CA THR A 245 4.39 9.40 -7.74
C THR A 245 3.25 10.15 -7.04
N ASN A 246 2.23 10.57 -7.78
CA ASN A 246 1.08 11.25 -7.20
C ASN A 246 0.23 10.30 -6.33
N MET A 247 -0.02 9.07 -6.79
CA MET A 247 -0.70 8.06 -5.97
C MET A 247 0.07 7.75 -4.69
N GLY A 248 1.39 7.51 -4.81
CA GLY A 248 2.28 7.27 -3.68
C GLY A 248 2.37 8.46 -2.73
N LEU A 249 2.19 9.69 -3.21
CA LEU A 249 2.07 10.89 -2.36
C LEU A 249 0.77 10.89 -1.57
N ILE A 250 -0.36 10.58 -2.20
CA ILE A 250 -1.67 10.50 -1.53
C ILE A 250 -1.63 9.41 -0.46
N LEU A 251 -1.20 8.20 -0.80
CA LEU A 251 -1.03 7.10 0.14
C LEU A 251 -0.07 7.46 1.28
N GLY A 252 1.04 8.15 0.98
CA GLY A 252 1.97 8.63 1.99
C GLY A 252 1.36 9.66 2.94
N ILE A 253 0.55 10.60 2.44
CA ILE A 253 -0.21 11.55 3.28
C ILE A 253 -1.21 10.79 4.15
N LEU A 254 -1.96 9.84 3.57
CA LEU A 254 -2.93 9.02 4.28
C LEU A 254 -2.25 8.15 5.35
N LEU A 255 -1.05 7.62 5.10
CA LEU A 255 -0.23 6.89 6.09
C LEU A 255 0.13 7.78 7.28
N LEU A 256 0.57 9.00 7.03
CA LEU A 256 0.95 9.95 8.07
C LEU A 256 -0.28 10.48 8.85
N TRP A 257 -1.41 10.64 8.17
CA TRP A 257 -2.67 11.06 8.75
C TRP A 257 -3.29 9.96 9.62
N SER A 258 -3.39 8.76 9.05
CA SER A 258 -4.00 7.59 9.69
C SER A 258 -3.09 6.89 10.68
N ARG A 259 -1.78 7.21 10.69
CA ARG A 259 -0.66 6.56 11.43
C ARG A 259 -0.81 5.05 11.63
N ASN A 260 -1.41 4.38 10.66
CA ASN A 260 -1.75 2.96 10.75
C ASN A 260 -1.26 2.27 9.47
N LEU A 261 -0.08 1.67 9.59
CA LEU A 261 0.56 0.96 8.46
C LEU A 261 -0.31 -0.18 7.93
N TRP A 262 -0.94 -0.98 8.79
CA TRP A 262 -1.75 -2.12 8.38
C TRP A 262 -3.03 -1.70 7.67
N LEU A 263 -3.63 -0.60 8.11
CA LEU A 263 -4.75 0.01 7.41
C LEU A 263 -4.35 0.45 6.00
N LEU A 264 -3.16 1.05 5.82
CA LEU A 264 -2.70 1.45 4.49
C LEU A 264 -2.36 0.26 3.61
N ILE A 265 -1.71 -0.77 4.16
CA ILE A 265 -1.46 -2.04 3.44
C ILE A 265 -2.78 -2.61 2.92
N ALA A 266 -3.81 -2.65 3.78
CA ALA A 266 -5.13 -3.15 3.38
C ALA A 266 -5.83 -2.26 2.34
N VAL A 267 -5.75 -0.93 2.48
CA VAL A 267 -6.38 0.00 1.52
C VAL A 267 -5.69 -0.09 0.16
N HIS A 268 -4.36 -0.12 0.13
CA HIS A 268 -3.59 -0.22 -1.10
C HIS A 268 -3.87 -1.55 -1.81
N GLY A 269 -3.70 -2.69 -1.12
CA GLY A 269 -3.94 -4.00 -1.73
C GLY A 269 -5.40 -4.21 -2.17
N VAL A 270 -6.39 -3.72 -1.41
CA VAL A 270 -7.81 -3.81 -1.83
C VAL A 270 -8.07 -2.91 -3.04
N TYR A 271 -7.46 -1.74 -3.12
CA TYR A 271 -7.59 -0.87 -4.28
C TYR A 271 -7.03 -1.55 -5.55
N ASP A 272 -5.83 -2.12 -5.48
CA ASP A 272 -5.21 -2.78 -6.62
C ASP A 272 -6.03 -4.00 -7.08
N ILE A 273 -6.51 -4.82 -6.12
CA ILE A 273 -7.45 -5.91 -6.41
C ILE A 273 -8.68 -5.40 -7.16
N LEU A 274 -9.24 -4.26 -6.76
CA LEU A 274 -10.42 -3.70 -7.42
C LEU A 274 -10.11 -3.17 -8.82
N MET A 275 -8.93 -2.60 -9.05
CA MET A 275 -8.49 -2.18 -10.38
C MET A 275 -8.30 -3.39 -11.30
N THR A 276 -7.67 -4.45 -10.81
CA THR A 276 -7.58 -5.75 -11.50
C THR A 276 -8.97 -6.29 -11.84
N ILE A 277 -9.90 -6.32 -10.87
CA ILE A 277 -11.28 -6.75 -11.15
C ILE A 277 -11.94 -5.85 -12.20
N GLU A 278 -11.78 -4.54 -12.07
CA GLU A 278 -12.38 -3.55 -12.95
C GLU A 278 -11.93 -3.69 -14.41
N TRP A 279 -10.64 -3.90 -14.63
CA TRP A 279 -10.08 -4.04 -15.97
C TRP A 279 -10.42 -5.36 -16.64
N TYR A 280 -10.39 -6.48 -15.90
CA TYR A 280 -10.51 -7.80 -16.53
C TYR A 280 -11.87 -8.46 -16.41
N TYR A 281 -12.63 -8.17 -15.36
CA TYR A 281 -13.81 -8.97 -15.01
C TYR A 281 -15.10 -8.15 -14.95
N PHE A 282 -15.06 -6.93 -14.38
CA PHE A 282 -16.25 -6.16 -14.11
C PHE A 282 -15.99 -4.65 -13.96
N GLU A 283 -16.24 -3.90 -15.03
CA GLU A 283 -15.99 -2.44 -15.14
C GLU A 283 -16.61 -1.59 -14.02
N ALA A 284 -17.69 -2.05 -13.37
CA ALA A 284 -18.32 -1.31 -12.26
C ALA A 284 -17.81 -1.72 -10.86
N ALA A 285 -16.73 -2.51 -10.76
CA ALA A 285 -16.24 -3.09 -9.51
C ALA A 285 -15.86 -2.03 -8.47
N SER A 286 -15.01 -1.05 -8.79
CA SER A 286 -14.60 -0.05 -7.80
C SER A 286 -15.75 0.85 -7.35
N LEU A 287 -16.69 1.15 -8.26
CA LEU A 287 -17.88 1.96 -7.96
C LEU A 287 -18.81 1.24 -6.99
N ILE A 288 -19.14 -0.03 -7.26
CA ILE A 288 -20.01 -0.84 -6.41
C ILE A 288 -19.37 -1.08 -5.04
N PHE A 289 -18.08 -1.40 -5.00
CA PHE A 289 -17.35 -1.59 -3.75
C PHE A 289 -17.32 -0.29 -2.93
N SER A 290 -17.04 0.86 -3.56
CA SER A 290 -17.07 2.16 -2.91
C SER A 290 -18.46 2.49 -2.34
N GLY A 291 -19.53 2.17 -3.08
CA GLY A 291 -20.91 2.29 -2.61
C GLY A 291 -21.19 1.41 -1.38
N ALA A 292 -20.71 0.16 -1.39
CA ALA A 292 -20.85 -0.77 -0.27
C ALA A 292 -20.09 -0.29 0.97
N VAL A 293 -18.85 0.19 0.80
CA VAL A 293 -18.03 0.77 1.88
C VAL A 293 -18.69 2.01 2.47
N LEU A 294 -19.24 2.89 1.63
CA LEU A 294 -19.98 4.07 2.08
C LEU A 294 -21.25 3.70 2.85
N ALA A 295 -21.99 2.68 2.39
CA ALA A 295 -23.15 2.16 3.09
C ALA A 295 -22.77 1.57 4.45
N ALA A 296 -21.72 0.74 4.52
CA ALA A 296 -21.21 0.17 5.76
C ALA A 296 -20.79 1.26 6.76
N TRP A 297 -20.12 2.31 6.27
CA TRP A 297 -19.78 3.48 7.07
C TRP A 297 -21.01 4.21 7.62
N ALA A 298 -22.02 4.43 6.77
CA ALA A 298 -23.26 5.10 7.16
C ALA A 298 -24.03 4.30 8.22
N ILE A 299 -24.10 2.98 8.08
CA ILE A 299 -24.71 2.07 9.06
C ILE A 299 -23.98 2.14 10.40
N GLU A 300 -22.65 2.00 10.40
CA GLU A 300 -21.84 2.09 11.61
C GLU A 300 -21.97 3.47 12.30
N ALA A 301 -22.03 4.55 11.51
CA ALA A 301 -22.25 5.90 12.01
C ALA A 301 -23.65 6.07 12.63
N ALA A 302 -24.69 5.49 12.03
CA ALA A 302 -26.05 5.51 12.55
C ALA A 302 -26.16 4.73 13.87
N MET A 303 -25.60 3.51 13.93
CA MET A 303 -25.62 2.67 15.13
C MET A 303 -24.97 3.36 16.34
N ARG A 304 -23.85 4.07 16.14
CA ARG A 304 -23.19 4.82 17.21
C ARG A 304 -24.01 5.99 17.75
N LYS A 305 -24.88 6.59 16.92
CA LYS A 305 -25.79 7.66 17.38
C LYS A 305 -26.97 7.12 18.18
N ILE A 306 -27.32 5.85 18.02
CA ILE A 306 -28.44 5.20 18.73
C ILE A 306 -27.99 4.64 20.09
N SER A 307 -26.71 4.29 20.25
CA SER A 307 -26.16 3.77 21.52
C SER A 307 -25.79 4.74 22.66
N PRO A 308 -25.88 6.10 22.59
CA PRO A 308 -25.39 6.95 23.67
C PRO A 308 -26.33 7.06 24.89
N GLU A 309 -27.57 6.56 24.84
CA GLU A 309 -28.54 6.69 25.96
C GLU A 309 -28.53 5.55 26.97
N LYS A 310 -27.93 4.38 26.68
CA LYS A 310 -28.01 3.22 27.60
C LYS A 310 -27.04 3.24 28.78
N GLU A 311 -26.05 4.13 28.79
CA GLU A 311 -25.00 4.14 29.83
C GLU A 311 -25.24 5.20 30.93
N THR A 312 -26.12 6.18 30.68
CA THR A 312 -26.49 7.20 31.68
C THR A 312 -27.57 6.75 32.65
N ASP A 313 -28.47 5.84 32.28
CA ASP A 313 -29.54 5.38 33.17
C ASP A 313 -29.08 4.35 34.22
N ILE A 314 -28.01 3.59 33.95
CA ILE A 314 -27.48 2.61 34.91
C ILE A 314 -26.67 3.30 36.02
N LYS A 315 -26.07 4.46 35.74
CA LYS A 315 -25.35 5.26 36.77
C LYS A 315 -26.24 6.19 37.59
N ALA A 316 -27.49 6.42 37.18
CA ALA A 316 -28.46 7.18 37.94
C ALA A 316 -29.31 6.30 38.90
N SER A 317 -29.15 4.97 38.82
CA SER A 317 -29.93 3.99 39.59
C SER A 317 -29.11 3.13 40.56
N LEU A 318 -27.83 3.47 40.79
CA LEU A 318 -26.93 2.93 41.82
C LEU A 318 -26.39 4.07 42.68
#